data_AF-A0A955LIQ6-F1
#
_entry.id   AF-A0A955LIQ6-F1
#
_cell.length_a   1.000
_cell.length_b   1.000
_cell.length_c   1.000
_cell.angle_alpha   90.00
_cell.angle_beta   90.00
_cell.angle_gamma   90.00
#
_symmetry.space_group_name_H-M   'P 1'
#
loop_
_entity.id
_entity.type
_entity.pdbx_description
1 polymer ?
#
loop_
_entity_poly.entity_id
_entity_poly.type
_entity_poly.pdbx_seq_one_letter_code
_entity_poly.pdbx_strand_id
1 'polypeptide(L)'
;MQKGLLTEFWIFGLKQTRASIFAGSFFILLFLSNYLPLGPLYRYDFLFLASLALQVVLYYTKIETKDEIKTITLFHILGLCLELYKTQPWVGSWSYPEPGIFRISTVPLFSGFMYAAIGSYISQSWRIMKLNLTGPVPYFASAVLSALIYLNFFTNHFVQDIRWILIFGVFYIYRKTWVAFIVTDKKRRMPLSLSFLLIAFFIWIAENISTYLGAWKYPDQHIAWSIVSLHKISSWFLLVIISVILIANLKHAKQNRQ
;
A
#
# COMPACT_ATOMS: atom_id res chain seq x y z
N MET A 1 22.23 18.76 -21.03
CA MET A 1 23.31 17.85 -20.57
C MET A 1 22.67 16.58 -20.01
N GLN A 2 23.00 15.39 -20.52
CA GLN A 2 22.49 14.15 -19.95
C GLN A 2 23.09 13.98 -18.54
N LYS A 3 22.24 13.96 -17.50
CA LYS A 3 22.70 13.59 -16.14
C LYS A 3 23.22 12.15 -16.18
N GLY A 4 24.33 11.89 -15.48
CA GLY A 4 24.88 10.53 -15.37
C GLY A 4 23.89 9.56 -14.71
N LEU A 5 24.01 8.26 -15.01
CA LEU A 5 23.12 7.22 -14.50
C LEU A 5 23.02 7.23 -12.96
N LEU A 6 24.13 7.47 -12.27
CA LEU A 6 24.16 7.57 -10.81
C LEU A 6 23.30 8.73 -10.29
N THR A 7 23.42 9.91 -10.93
CA THR A 7 22.59 11.08 -10.58
C THR A 7 21.12 10.81 -10.87
N GLU A 8 20.79 10.15 -11.97
CA GLU A 8 19.41 9.77 -12.29
C GLU A 8 18.85 8.79 -11.25
N PHE A 9 19.63 7.79 -10.83
CA PHE A 9 19.25 6.85 -9.79
C PHE A 9 19.00 7.55 -8.44
N TRP A 10 19.87 8.47 -8.02
CA TRP A 10 19.66 9.26 -6.81
C TRP A 10 18.40 10.10 -6.88
N ILE A 11 18.14 10.77 -8.01
CA ILE A 11 16.92 11.57 -8.20
C ILE A 11 15.67 10.68 -8.20
N PHE A 12 15.75 9.48 -8.78
CA PHE A 12 14.68 8.49 -8.69
C PHE A 12 14.39 8.14 -7.24
N GLY A 13 15.42 7.83 -6.43
CA GLY A 13 15.29 7.59 -5.01
C GLY A 13 14.60 8.75 -4.27
N LEU A 14 15.04 9.99 -4.49
CA LEU A 14 14.41 11.18 -3.89
C LEU A 14 12.94 11.34 -4.28
N LYS A 15 12.58 11.06 -5.54
CA LYS A 15 11.18 11.08 -5.99
C LYS A 15 10.35 9.99 -5.32
N GLN A 16 10.92 8.79 -5.11
CA GLN A 16 10.27 7.71 -4.38
C GLN A 16 10.07 8.06 -2.90
N THR A 17 11.08 8.65 -2.25
CA THR A 17 10.96 9.15 -0.87
C THR A 17 9.87 10.21 -0.76
N ARG A 18 9.82 11.16 -1.72
CA ARG A 18 8.77 12.18 -1.77
C ARG A 18 7.38 11.55 -1.94
N ALA A 19 7.25 10.57 -2.83
CA ALA A 19 5.98 9.87 -3.03
C ALA A 19 5.56 9.09 -1.78
N SER A 20 6.52 8.61 -1.00
CA SER A 20 6.31 7.82 0.21
C SER A 20 6.22 8.67 1.48
N ILE A 21 6.06 10.00 1.38
CA ILE A 21 6.14 10.90 2.54
C ILE A 21 5.13 10.55 3.64
N PHE A 22 3.89 10.17 3.27
CA PHE A 22 2.90 9.70 4.24
C PHE A 22 3.41 8.44 4.96
N ALA A 23 3.84 7.43 4.21
CA ALA A 23 4.33 6.16 4.77
C ALA A 23 5.57 6.35 5.66
N GLY A 24 6.53 7.17 5.20
CA GLY A 24 7.75 7.48 5.96
C GLY A 24 7.44 8.23 7.25
N SER A 25 6.57 9.23 7.20
CA SER A 25 6.10 9.93 8.41
C SER A 25 5.33 9.01 9.35
N PHE A 26 4.52 8.09 8.82
CA PHE A 26 3.85 7.07 9.63
C PHE A 26 4.85 6.16 10.35
N PHE A 27 5.93 5.72 9.70
CA PHE A 27 6.98 4.96 10.40
C PHE A 27 7.68 5.75 11.50
N ILE A 28 7.90 7.04 11.30
CA ILE A 28 8.44 7.91 12.34
C ILE A 28 7.47 7.98 13.53
N LEU A 29 6.17 8.16 13.27
CA LEU A 29 5.14 8.15 14.33
C LEU A 29 5.10 6.82 15.06
N LEU A 30 5.16 5.70 14.33
CA LEU A 30 5.19 4.36 14.91
C LEU A 30 6.43 4.14 15.78
N PHE A 31 7.61 4.54 15.31
CA PHE A 31 8.84 4.50 16.09
C PHE A 31 8.72 5.35 17.35
N LEU A 32 8.36 6.63 17.22
CA LEU A 32 8.25 7.56 18.35
C LEU A 32 7.21 7.11 19.38
N SER A 33 6.13 6.45 18.95
CA SER A 33 5.10 5.94 19.85
C SER A 33 5.61 4.90 20.87
N ASN A 34 6.79 4.29 20.63
CA ASN A 34 7.45 3.39 21.59
C ASN A 34 8.19 4.14 22.71
N TYR A 35 8.49 5.42 22.54
CA TYR A 35 9.36 6.18 23.44
C TYR A 35 8.70 7.42 24.04
N LEU A 36 7.64 7.93 23.40
CA LEU A 36 6.93 9.10 23.88
C LEU A 36 6.07 8.78 25.12
N PRO A 37 6.07 9.63 26.15
CA PRO A 37 5.15 9.50 27.27
C PRO A 37 3.74 9.92 26.83
N LEU A 38 2.94 8.96 26.34
CA LEU A 38 1.59 9.22 25.80
C LEU A 38 0.54 9.56 26.89
N GLY A 39 0.92 9.48 28.17
CA GLY A 39 0.01 9.74 29.28
C GLY A 39 -1.19 8.79 29.25
N PRO A 40 -2.44 9.29 29.26
CA PRO A 40 -3.64 8.45 29.24
C PRO A 40 -3.98 7.90 27.84
N LEU A 41 -3.30 8.35 26.79
CA LEU A 41 -3.64 7.96 25.42
C LEU A 41 -3.03 6.60 25.07
N TYR A 42 -3.87 5.65 24.66
CA TYR A 42 -3.37 4.36 24.16
C TYR A 42 -2.53 4.57 22.89
N ARG A 43 -1.50 3.73 22.69
CA ARG A 43 -0.58 3.85 21.56
C ARG A 43 -1.29 3.79 20.21
N TYR A 44 -2.25 2.88 20.05
CA TYR A 44 -3.05 2.77 18.83
C TYR A 44 -3.94 3.99 18.58
N ASP A 45 -4.46 4.62 19.63
CA ASP A 45 -5.26 5.85 19.52
C ASP A 45 -4.37 7.04 19.15
N PHE A 46 -3.16 7.12 19.72
CA PHE A 46 -2.14 8.08 19.31
C PHE A 46 -1.81 7.94 17.82
N LEU A 47 -1.54 6.72 17.34
CA LEU A 47 -1.23 6.48 15.92
C LEU A 47 -2.38 6.89 15.01
N PHE A 48 -3.63 6.63 15.42
CA PHE A 48 -4.81 7.05 14.66
C PHE A 48 -4.91 8.57 14.57
N LEU A 49 -4.87 9.28 15.71
CA LEU A 49 -4.98 10.74 15.76
C LEU A 49 -3.80 11.42 15.06
N ALA A 50 -2.58 10.90 15.23
CA ALA A 50 -1.39 11.42 14.57
C ALA A 50 -1.43 11.19 13.06
N SER A 51 -1.95 10.06 12.59
CA SER A 51 -2.15 9.81 11.15
C SER A 51 -3.19 10.74 10.54
N LEU A 52 -4.26 11.05 11.28
CA LEU A 52 -5.25 12.03 10.86
C LEU A 52 -4.65 13.44 10.79
N ALA A 53 -3.88 13.84 11.81
CA ALA A 53 -3.17 15.11 11.81
C ALA A 53 -2.16 15.21 10.65
N LEU A 54 -1.41 14.13 10.40
CA LEU A 54 -0.49 14.03 9.27
C LEU A 54 -1.22 14.21 7.93
N GLN A 55 -2.35 13.54 7.75
CA GLN A 55 -3.19 13.68 6.54
C GLN A 55 -3.65 15.14 6.34
N VAL A 56 -4.06 15.81 7.42
CA VAL A 56 -4.45 17.21 7.41
C VAL A 56 -3.26 18.11 7.01
N VAL A 57 -2.09 17.90 7.61
CA VAL A 57 -0.87 18.64 7.29
C VAL A 57 -0.47 18.48 5.83
N LEU A 58 -0.45 17.25 5.30
CA LEU A 58 -0.08 16.98 3.91
C LEU A 58 -1.04 17.63 2.90
N TYR A 59 -2.32 17.71 3.26
CA TYR A 59 -3.31 18.42 2.45
C TYR A 59 -3.12 19.94 2.46
N TYR A 60 -3.02 20.56 3.64
CA TYR A 60 -2.90 22.02 3.74
C TYR A 60 -1.56 22.55 3.21
N THR A 61 -0.50 21.75 3.32
CA THR A 61 0.81 22.04 2.69
C THR A 61 0.81 21.78 1.17
N LYS A 62 -0.31 21.33 0.59
CA LYS A 62 -0.49 21.02 -0.83
C LYS A 62 0.46 19.95 -1.36
N ILE A 63 1.01 19.14 -0.46
CA ILE A 63 1.76 17.94 -0.83
C ILE A 63 0.77 16.93 -1.42
N GLU A 64 -0.41 16.80 -0.80
CA GLU A 64 -1.53 15.99 -1.28
C GLU A 64 -2.69 16.87 -1.77
N THR A 65 -3.36 16.39 -2.81
CA THR A 65 -4.49 17.03 -3.47
C THR A 65 -5.81 16.46 -2.96
N LYS A 66 -6.91 17.18 -3.23
CA LYS A 66 -8.27 16.71 -2.86
C LYS A 66 -8.62 15.35 -3.48
N ASP A 67 -8.15 15.07 -4.69
CA ASP A 67 -8.38 13.79 -5.35
C ASP A 67 -7.49 12.67 -4.78
N GLU A 68 -6.28 13.02 -4.32
CA GLU A 68 -5.43 12.09 -3.55
C GLU A 68 -6.11 11.74 -2.22
N ILE A 69 -6.69 12.70 -1.49
CA ILE A 69 -7.45 12.41 -0.26
C ILE A 69 -8.59 11.43 -0.51
N LYS A 70 -9.41 11.63 -1.55
CA LYS A 70 -10.51 10.69 -1.85
C LYS A 70 -9.99 9.27 -2.05
N THR A 71 -8.85 9.14 -2.71
CA THR A 71 -8.18 7.85 -2.92
C THR A 71 -7.69 7.28 -1.58
N ILE A 72 -7.03 8.09 -0.77
CA ILE A 72 -6.57 7.72 0.58
C ILE A 72 -7.73 7.24 1.46
N THR A 73 -8.85 7.97 1.49
CA THR A 73 -10.06 7.58 2.24
C THR A 73 -10.62 6.25 1.75
N LEU A 74 -10.66 6.01 0.43
CA LEU A 74 -11.10 4.74 -0.12
C LEU A 74 -10.20 3.58 0.31
N PHE A 75 -8.87 3.77 0.26
CA PHE A 75 -7.91 2.77 0.72
C PHE A 75 -7.99 2.54 2.22
N HIS A 76 -8.27 3.57 3.02
CA HIS A 76 -8.49 3.44 4.45
C HIS A 76 -9.68 2.52 4.74
N ILE A 77 -10.81 2.73 4.06
CA ILE A 77 -12.01 1.91 4.23
C ILE A 77 -11.76 0.47 3.75
N LEU A 78 -11.21 0.29 2.54
CA LEU A 78 -10.92 -1.04 2.00
C LEU A 78 -9.92 -1.82 2.87
N GLY A 79 -8.92 -1.12 3.41
CA GLY A 79 -7.97 -1.67 4.37
C GLY A 79 -8.65 -2.14 5.64
N LEU A 80 -9.47 -1.28 6.27
CA LEU A 80 -10.23 -1.66 7.47
C LEU A 80 -11.15 -2.86 7.23
N CYS A 81 -11.82 -2.95 6.07
CA CYS A 81 -12.63 -4.11 5.74
C CYS A 81 -11.81 -5.41 5.67
N LEU A 82 -10.60 -5.37 5.10
CA LEU A 82 -9.71 -6.51 5.04
C LEU A 82 -9.20 -6.90 6.45
N GLU A 83 -8.78 -5.91 7.22
CA GLU A 83 -8.35 -6.09 8.61
C GLU A 83 -9.46 -6.72 9.44
N LEU A 84 -10.68 -6.20 9.36
CA LEU A 84 -11.85 -6.69 10.11
C LEU A 84 -12.16 -8.15 9.84
N TYR A 85 -11.76 -8.68 8.70
CA TYR A 85 -11.86 -10.11 8.40
C TYR A 85 -10.62 -10.87 8.87
N LYS A 86 -9.42 -10.39 8.52
CA LYS A 86 -8.16 -11.11 8.72
C LYS A 86 -7.74 -11.23 10.19
N THR A 87 -8.17 -10.30 11.03
CA THR A 87 -7.86 -10.30 12.47
C THR A 87 -8.98 -10.91 13.32
N GLN A 88 -10.02 -11.49 12.70
CA GLN A 88 -11.03 -12.22 13.47
C GLN A 88 -10.40 -13.44 14.15
N PRO A 89 -10.82 -13.80 15.37
CA PRO A 89 -10.24 -14.92 16.10
C PRO A 89 -10.25 -16.25 15.33
N TRP A 90 -11.27 -16.50 14.49
CA TRP A 90 -11.37 -17.72 13.68
C TRP A 90 -10.46 -17.72 12.45
N VAL A 91 -10.07 -16.55 11.93
CA VAL A 91 -9.13 -16.43 10.80
C VAL A 91 -7.69 -16.35 11.29
N GLY A 92 -7.45 -15.51 12.31
CA GLY A 92 -6.19 -15.42 13.05
C GLY A 92 -4.97 -15.12 12.18
N SER A 93 -5.11 -14.38 11.07
CA SER A 93 -3.98 -14.14 10.17
C SER A 93 -2.90 -13.26 10.83
N TRP A 94 -3.31 -12.34 11.69
CA TRP A 94 -2.48 -11.55 12.61
C TRP A 94 -3.38 -10.91 13.67
N SER A 95 -2.78 -10.25 14.67
CA SER A 95 -3.52 -9.57 15.73
C SER A 95 -2.94 -8.21 16.12
N TYR A 96 -3.80 -7.36 16.67
CA TYR A 96 -3.47 -6.07 17.27
C TYR A 96 -3.55 -6.20 18.80
N PRO A 97 -2.43 -6.50 19.50
CA PRO A 97 -2.47 -6.88 20.92
C PRO A 97 -2.68 -5.71 21.90
N GLU A 98 -2.47 -4.47 21.48
CA GLU A 98 -2.56 -3.32 22.39
C GLU A 98 -3.99 -2.78 22.51
N PRO A 99 -4.31 -2.16 23.65
CA PRO A 99 -5.60 -1.50 23.83
C PRO A 99 -5.76 -0.26 22.93
N GLY A 100 -7.01 0.14 22.73
CA GLY A 100 -7.39 1.36 22.01
C GLY A 100 -8.89 1.59 22.09
N ILE A 101 -9.30 2.86 22.18
CA ILE A 101 -10.71 3.27 22.14
C ILE A 101 -11.16 3.37 20.68
N PHE A 102 -10.32 3.90 19.80
CA PHE A 102 -10.60 4.03 18.36
C PHE A 102 -10.37 2.71 17.64
N ARG A 103 -11.23 1.72 17.92
CA ARG A 103 -11.21 0.40 17.29
C ARG A 103 -12.62 -0.08 16.94
N ILE A 104 -12.72 -0.92 15.92
CA ILE A 104 -13.92 -1.66 15.57
C ILE A 104 -13.59 -3.14 15.74
N SER A 105 -14.27 -3.83 16.66
CA SER A 105 -13.95 -5.22 17.02
C SER A 105 -12.45 -5.37 17.36
N THR A 106 -11.71 -6.22 16.65
CA THR A 106 -10.27 -6.47 16.84
C THR A 106 -9.36 -5.49 16.11
N VAL A 107 -9.91 -4.49 15.41
CA VAL A 107 -9.15 -3.63 14.48
C VAL A 107 -9.06 -2.19 14.97
N PRO A 108 -7.86 -1.68 15.30
CA PRO A 108 -7.67 -0.27 15.59
C PRO A 108 -7.75 0.56 14.30
N LEU A 109 -8.34 1.74 14.35
CA LEU A 109 -8.59 2.57 13.17
C LEU A 109 -7.32 3.08 12.48
N PHE A 110 -6.17 3.12 13.17
CA PHE A 110 -4.90 3.48 12.53
C PHE A 110 -4.48 2.47 11.45
N SER A 111 -4.91 1.20 11.55
CA SER A 111 -4.57 0.16 10.57
C SER A 111 -5.03 0.52 9.16
N GLY A 112 -6.19 1.18 9.02
CA GLY A 112 -6.65 1.71 7.74
C GLY A 112 -5.65 2.69 7.11
N PHE A 113 -4.96 3.50 7.91
CA PHE A 113 -3.93 4.41 7.40
C PHE A 113 -2.69 3.68 6.86
N MET A 114 -2.41 2.44 7.29
CA MET A 114 -1.33 1.64 6.69
C MET A 114 -1.64 1.30 5.23
N TYR A 115 -2.90 0.99 4.90
CA TYR A 115 -3.34 0.79 3.51
C TYR A 115 -3.45 2.13 2.77
N ALA A 116 -3.93 3.16 3.44
CA ALA A 116 -4.01 4.51 2.88
C ALA A 116 -2.63 5.04 2.46
N ALA A 117 -1.57 4.68 3.18
CA ALA A 117 -0.18 4.99 2.82
C ALA A 117 0.22 4.41 1.45
N ILE A 118 -0.24 3.21 1.11
CA ILE A 118 -0.02 2.59 -0.22
C ILE A 118 -0.76 3.40 -1.29
N GLY A 119 -2.02 3.77 -1.03
CA GLY A 119 -2.83 4.58 -1.95
C GLY A 119 -2.24 5.98 -2.18
N SER A 120 -1.76 6.64 -1.12
CA SER A 120 -1.02 7.91 -1.18
C SER A 120 0.24 7.75 -2.04
N TYR A 121 1.06 6.73 -1.76
CA TYR A 121 2.28 6.46 -2.53
C TYR A 121 2.03 6.27 -4.03
N ILE A 122 1.06 5.44 -4.40
CA ILE A 122 0.75 5.20 -5.82
C ILE A 122 0.26 6.50 -6.48
N SER A 123 -0.60 7.26 -5.81
CA SER A 123 -1.15 8.50 -6.35
C SER A 123 -0.09 9.58 -6.52
N GLN A 124 0.77 9.76 -5.52
CA GLN A 124 1.89 10.69 -5.57
C GLN A 124 2.92 10.26 -6.62
N SER A 125 3.27 8.98 -6.67
CA SER A 125 4.16 8.44 -7.70
C SER A 125 3.64 8.74 -9.10
N TRP A 126 2.33 8.56 -9.32
CA TRP A 126 1.67 8.87 -10.58
C TRP A 126 1.89 10.32 -11.02
N ARG A 127 1.77 11.26 -10.09
CA ARG A 127 1.90 12.69 -10.35
C ARG A 127 3.35 13.14 -10.46
N ILE A 128 4.21 12.76 -9.51
CA ILE A 128 5.62 13.20 -9.41
C ILE A 128 6.46 12.67 -10.58
N MET A 129 6.21 11.42 -10.98
CA MET A 129 6.96 10.77 -12.07
C MET A 129 6.20 10.75 -13.39
N LYS A 130 5.03 11.40 -13.47
CA LYS A 130 4.18 11.44 -14.68
C LYS A 130 3.95 10.04 -15.25
N LEU A 131 3.51 9.11 -14.41
CA LEU A 131 3.33 7.72 -14.81
C LEU A 131 2.30 7.64 -15.94
N ASN A 132 2.62 6.82 -16.93
CA ASN A 132 1.71 6.54 -18.04
C ASN A 132 1.77 5.05 -18.38
N LEU A 133 0.60 4.40 -18.45
CA LEU A 133 0.51 3.02 -18.91
C LEU A 133 0.53 3.01 -20.44
N THR A 134 1.39 2.20 -21.03
CA THR A 134 1.52 2.04 -22.48
C THR A 134 1.28 0.59 -22.88
N GLY A 135 0.62 0.37 -24.01
CA GLY A 135 0.16 -0.94 -24.45
C GLY A 135 -1.32 -1.20 -24.09
N PRO A 136 -1.84 -2.41 -24.35
CA PRO A 136 -3.22 -2.75 -24.02
C PRO A 136 -3.42 -2.77 -22.51
N VAL A 137 -4.42 -2.02 -22.03
CA VAL A 137 -4.90 -2.07 -20.64
C VAL A 137 -6.31 -2.65 -20.69
N PRO A 138 -6.49 -3.98 -20.57
CA PRO A 138 -7.81 -4.59 -20.67
C PRO A 138 -8.59 -4.32 -19.38
N TYR A 139 -9.28 -3.17 -19.31
CA TYR A 139 -9.95 -2.70 -18.09
C TYR A 139 -10.94 -3.71 -17.51
N PHE A 140 -11.72 -4.39 -18.36
CA PHE A 140 -12.64 -5.43 -17.91
C PHE A 140 -11.91 -6.63 -17.31
N ALA A 141 -10.90 -7.18 -18.01
CA ALA A 141 -10.09 -8.27 -17.47
C ALA A 141 -9.36 -7.88 -16.18
N SER A 142 -8.94 -6.62 -16.07
CA SER A 142 -8.31 -6.04 -14.87
C SER A 142 -9.29 -5.97 -13.69
N ALA A 143 -10.55 -5.63 -13.95
CA ALA A 143 -11.61 -5.60 -12.93
C ALA A 143 -11.96 -7.02 -12.46
N VAL A 144 -12.12 -7.97 -13.39
CA VAL A 144 -12.37 -9.39 -13.06
C VAL A 144 -11.20 -9.96 -12.26
N LEU A 145 -9.96 -9.73 -12.71
CA LEU A 145 -8.76 -10.18 -12.01
C LEU A 145 -8.67 -9.58 -10.59
N SER A 146 -8.94 -8.28 -10.43
CA SER A 146 -8.98 -7.62 -9.12
C SER A 146 -10.04 -8.24 -8.20
N ALA A 147 -11.23 -8.52 -8.72
CA ALA A 147 -12.30 -9.15 -7.96
C ALA A 147 -11.93 -10.57 -7.51
N LEU A 148 -11.32 -11.37 -8.40
CA LEU A 148 -10.85 -12.72 -8.09
C LEU A 148 -9.72 -12.71 -7.04
N ILE A 149 -8.78 -11.76 -7.13
CA ILE A 149 -7.75 -11.58 -6.12
C ILE A 149 -8.36 -11.25 -4.76
N TYR A 150 -9.27 -10.28 -4.73
CA TYR A 150 -9.92 -9.87 -3.48
C TYR A 150 -10.71 -11.04 -2.89
N LEU A 151 -11.51 -11.74 -3.70
CA LEU A 151 -12.24 -12.92 -3.28
C LEU A 151 -11.29 -14.00 -2.72
N ASN A 152 -10.20 -14.32 -3.41
CA ASN A 152 -9.20 -15.28 -2.93
C ASN A 152 -8.65 -14.90 -1.56
N PHE A 153 -8.34 -13.62 -1.30
CA PHE A 153 -7.89 -13.22 0.03
C PHE A 153 -8.94 -13.37 1.12
N PHE A 154 -10.23 -13.27 0.79
CA PHE A 154 -11.29 -13.53 1.77
C PHE A 154 -11.59 -15.02 1.90
N THR A 155 -11.46 -15.83 0.85
CA THR A 155 -11.86 -17.24 0.90
C THR A 155 -10.71 -18.20 1.20
N ASN A 156 -9.44 -17.80 1.06
CA ASN A 156 -8.28 -18.70 1.20
C ASN A 156 -8.08 -19.33 2.59
N HIS A 157 -8.85 -18.92 3.59
CA HIS A 157 -8.91 -19.61 4.87
C HIS A 157 -9.80 -20.87 4.80
N PHE A 158 -10.82 -20.86 3.93
CA PHE A 158 -11.82 -21.93 3.80
C PHE A 158 -11.63 -22.80 2.55
N VAL A 159 -11.05 -22.23 1.49
CA VAL A 159 -10.78 -22.92 0.22
C VAL A 159 -9.31 -22.84 -0.14
N GLN A 160 -8.89 -23.68 -1.10
CA GLN A 160 -7.52 -23.67 -1.58
C GLN A 160 -7.12 -22.28 -2.12
N ASP A 161 -5.95 -21.80 -1.67
CA ASP A 161 -5.39 -20.54 -2.12
C ASP A 161 -4.90 -20.67 -3.58
N ILE A 162 -5.61 -20.01 -4.51
CA ILE A 162 -5.33 -20.05 -5.95
C ILE A 162 -4.39 -18.92 -6.40
N ARG A 163 -3.65 -18.27 -5.49
CA ARG A 163 -2.79 -17.12 -5.81
C ARG A 163 -1.84 -17.35 -6.97
N TRP A 164 -1.29 -18.56 -7.13
CA TRP A 164 -0.34 -18.84 -8.20
C TRP A 164 -1.01 -18.78 -9.57
N ILE A 165 -2.23 -19.30 -9.69
CA ILE A 165 -3.05 -19.18 -10.90
C ILE A 165 -3.33 -17.71 -11.21
N LEU A 166 -3.67 -16.92 -10.18
CA LEU A 166 -3.89 -15.48 -10.33
C LEU A 166 -2.61 -14.75 -10.78
N ILE A 167 -1.45 -15.08 -10.21
CA ILE A 167 -0.15 -14.54 -10.61
C ILE A 167 0.15 -14.85 -12.08
N PHE A 168 -0.09 -16.09 -12.55
CA PHE A 168 0.02 -16.42 -13.97
C PHE A 168 -0.93 -15.58 -14.82
N GLY A 169 -2.17 -15.40 -14.37
CA GLY A 169 -3.15 -14.51 -15.00
C GLY A 169 -2.65 -13.07 -15.14
N VAL A 170 -2.00 -12.53 -14.11
CA VAL A 170 -1.37 -11.18 -14.14
C VAL A 170 -0.30 -11.11 -15.21
N PHE A 171 0.63 -12.06 -15.24
CA PHE A 171 1.69 -12.07 -16.25
C PHE A 171 1.12 -12.19 -17.66
N TYR A 172 0.10 -13.03 -17.85
CA TYR A 172 -0.56 -13.20 -19.15
C TYR A 172 -1.28 -11.91 -19.61
N ILE A 173 -2.10 -11.32 -18.75
CA ILE A 173 -2.90 -10.12 -19.04
C ILE A 173 -2.00 -8.92 -19.34
N TYR A 174 -0.96 -8.71 -18.51
CA TYR A 174 -0.10 -7.52 -18.60
C TYR A 174 1.21 -7.74 -19.36
N ARG A 175 1.37 -8.87 -20.08
CA ARG A 175 2.61 -9.18 -20.85
C ARG A 175 3.02 -8.11 -21.87
N LYS A 176 2.05 -7.34 -22.37
CA LYS A 176 2.28 -6.24 -23.33
C LYS A 176 2.10 -4.85 -22.70
N THR A 177 1.89 -4.77 -21.38
CA THR A 177 1.62 -3.52 -20.68
C THR A 177 2.89 -3.04 -19.97
N TRP A 178 3.23 -1.78 -20.20
CA TRP A 178 4.43 -1.15 -19.64
C TRP A 178 4.03 0.09 -18.87
N VAL A 179 4.75 0.37 -17.78
CA VAL A 179 4.66 1.66 -17.09
C VAL A 179 5.82 2.53 -17.53
N ALA A 180 5.50 3.68 -18.11
CA ALA A 180 6.47 4.70 -18.46
C ALA A 180 6.49 5.82 -17.41
N PHE A 181 7.67 6.36 -17.11
CA PHE A 181 7.89 7.34 -16.06
C PHE A 181 9.04 8.28 -16.40
N ILE A 182 9.06 9.46 -15.78
CA ILE A 182 10.06 10.51 -16.00
C ILE A 182 10.79 10.79 -14.68
N VAL A 183 12.07 10.45 -14.64
CA VAL A 183 12.92 10.69 -13.46
C VAL A 183 13.50 12.10 -13.50
N THR A 184 14.20 12.46 -14.57
CA THR A 184 14.74 13.79 -14.81
C THR A 184 14.03 14.40 -16.01
N ASP A 185 14.54 14.12 -17.21
CA ASP A 185 14.06 14.67 -18.48
C ASP A 185 13.72 13.55 -19.48
N LYS A 186 14.32 12.36 -19.31
CA LYS A 186 14.10 11.21 -20.18
C LYS A 186 12.95 10.35 -19.69
N LYS A 187 12.14 9.88 -20.65
CA LYS A 187 11.12 8.85 -20.41
C LYS A 187 11.78 7.49 -20.29
N ARG A 188 11.61 6.84 -19.15
CA ARG A 188 11.99 5.45 -18.88
C ARG A 188 10.74 4.57 -18.89
N ARG A 189 10.90 3.27 -19.08
CA ARG A 189 9.80 2.31 -19.00
C ARG A 189 10.26 0.99 -18.43
N MET A 190 9.35 0.27 -17.79
CA MET A 190 9.54 -1.11 -17.34
C MET A 190 8.24 -1.91 -17.53
N PRO A 191 8.31 -3.25 -17.60
CA PRO A 191 7.10 -4.08 -17.62
C PRO A 191 6.24 -3.76 -16.40
N LEU A 192 4.92 -3.67 -16.58
CA LEU A 192 4.01 -3.33 -15.48
C LEU A 192 4.07 -4.40 -14.36
N SER A 193 4.14 -5.68 -14.72
CA SER A 193 4.31 -6.77 -13.76
C SER A 193 5.60 -6.68 -12.94
N LEU A 194 6.71 -6.24 -13.54
CA LEU A 194 7.96 -5.99 -12.80
C LEU A 194 7.77 -4.87 -11.77
N SER A 195 7.03 -3.81 -12.12
CA SER A 195 6.74 -2.74 -11.16
C SER A 195 5.94 -3.24 -9.95
N PHE A 196 4.98 -4.15 -10.16
CA PHE A 196 4.22 -4.75 -9.06
C PHE A 196 5.11 -5.58 -8.14
N LEU A 197 6.02 -6.37 -8.70
CA LEU A 197 6.98 -7.16 -7.92
C LEU A 197 7.90 -6.28 -7.08
N LEU A 198 8.43 -5.19 -7.65
CA LEU A 198 9.27 -4.24 -6.94
C LEU A 198 8.52 -3.55 -5.81
N ILE A 199 7.29 -3.07 -6.06
CA ILE A 199 6.46 -2.44 -5.03
C ILE A 199 6.14 -3.46 -3.92
N ALA A 200 5.76 -4.69 -4.27
CA ALA A 200 5.48 -5.75 -3.30
C ALA A 200 6.67 -6.08 -2.40
N PHE A 201 7.87 -6.10 -2.97
CA PHE A 201 9.11 -6.29 -2.22
C PHE A 201 9.35 -5.16 -1.20
N PHE A 202 9.20 -3.89 -1.61
CA PHE A 202 9.35 -2.76 -0.68
C PHE A 202 8.24 -2.70 0.37
N ILE A 203 7.01 -3.13 0.04
CA ILE A 203 5.94 -3.27 1.04
C ILE A 203 6.31 -4.35 2.06
N TRP A 204 6.88 -5.48 1.62
CA TRP A 204 7.35 -6.52 2.54
C TRP A 204 8.46 -6.01 3.48
N ILE A 205 9.37 -5.14 3.02
CA ILE A 205 10.34 -4.47 3.91
C ILE A 205 9.62 -3.58 4.93
N ALA A 206 8.69 -2.75 4.46
CA ALA A 206 7.83 -1.92 5.30
C ALA A 206 7.07 -2.75 6.35
N GLU A 207 6.63 -3.94 5.98
CA GLU A 207 5.94 -4.89 6.84
C GLU A 207 6.82 -5.41 7.97
N ASN A 208 8.08 -5.74 7.66
CA ASN A 208 9.06 -6.14 8.67
C ASN A 208 9.35 -5.00 9.65
N ILE A 209 9.51 -3.76 9.16
CA ILE A 209 9.70 -2.58 10.03
C ILE A 209 8.47 -2.38 10.94
N SER A 210 7.27 -2.51 10.39
CA SER A 210 6.03 -2.28 11.13
C SER A 210 5.82 -3.32 12.24
N THR A 211 6.02 -4.60 11.93
CA THR A 211 5.92 -5.70 12.90
C THR A 211 7.01 -5.61 13.97
N TYR A 212 8.22 -5.20 13.58
CA TYR A 212 9.32 -4.97 14.52
C TYR A 212 9.00 -3.86 15.52
N LEU A 213 8.38 -2.77 15.05
CA LEU A 213 7.96 -1.65 15.90
C LEU A 213 6.64 -1.91 16.66
N GLY A 214 6.05 -3.09 16.50
CA GLY A 214 4.88 -3.54 17.25
C GLY A 214 3.52 -3.09 16.70
N ALA A 215 3.44 -2.64 15.44
CA ALA A 215 2.16 -2.22 14.87
C ALA A 215 1.09 -3.32 14.91
N TRP A 216 1.48 -4.56 14.60
CA TRP A 216 0.68 -5.78 14.77
C TRP A 216 1.63 -6.97 14.96
N LYS A 217 1.07 -8.15 15.29
CA LYS A 217 1.85 -9.39 15.45
C LYS A 217 1.29 -10.52 14.60
N TYR A 218 2.18 -11.24 13.92
CA TYR A 218 1.86 -12.53 13.33
C TYR A 218 1.82 -13.67 14.37
N PRO A 219 1.13 -14.79 14.09
CA PRO A 219 1.09 -15.94 15.00
C PRO A 219 2.47 -16.48 15.41
N ASP A 220 3.43 -16.44 14.50
CA ASP A 220 4.82 -16.86 14.75
C ASP A 220 5.67 -15.79 15.47
N GLN A 221 5.11 -14.60 15.75
CA GLN A 221 5.79 -13.47 16.39
C GLN A 221 5.29 -13.19 17.82
N HIS A 222 4.51 -14.10 18.43
CA HIS A 222 3.97 -13.88 19.77
C HIS A 222 5.05 -13.83 20.87
N ILE A 223 6.09 -14.66 20.75
CA ILE A 223 7.18 -14.76 21.74
C ILE A 223 8.33 -13.82 21.40
N ALA A 224 8.81 -13.85 20.17
CA ALA A 224 9.91 -13.02 19.69
C ALA A 224 9.63 -12.54 18.27
N TRP A 225 10.19 -11.39 17.88
CA TRP A 225 10.08 -10.93 16.51
C TRP A 225 10.93 -11.81 15.57
N SER A 226 10.33 -12.21 14.46
CA SER A 226 10.96 -12.94 13.36
C SER A 226 10.71 -12.19 12.05
N ILE A 227 11.58 -12.42 11.06
CA ILE A 227 11.38 -11.89 9.71
C ILE A 227 10.06 -12.43 9.16
N VAL A 228 9.23 -11.53 8.64
CA VAL A 228 7.94 -11.87 8.03
C VAL A 228 8.18 -12.80 6.83
N SER A 229 7.45 -13.91 6.74
CA SER A 229 7.59 -14.90 5.67
C SER A 229 7.62 -14.27 4.27
N LEU A 230 8.57 -14.71 3.43
CA LEU A 230 8.69 -14.29 2.03
C LEU A 230 7.43 -14.60 1.21
N HIS A 231 6.61 -15.55 1.65
CA HIS A 231 5.33 -15.84 1.00
C HIS A 231 4.40 -14.60 0.95
N LYS A 232 4.55 -13.66 1.88
CA LYS A 232 3.80 -12.40 1.88
C LYS A 232 4.10 -11.51 0.68
N ILE A 233 5.28 -11.62 0.06
CA ILE A 233 5.59 -10.89 -1.18
C ILE A 233 4.58 -11.27 -2.28
N SER A 234 4.19 -12.54 -2.38
CA SER A 234 3.17 -12.97 -3.35
C SER A 234 1.79 -12.38 -3.04
N SER A 235 1.44 -12.21 -1.76
CA SER A 235 0.20 -11.51 -1.36
C SER A 235 0.25 -10.03 -1.74
N TRP A 236 1.35 -9.33 -1.43
CA TRP A 236 1.50 -7.92 -1.78
C TRP A 236 1.54 -7.70 -3.29
N PHE A 237 2.17 -8.60 -4.04
CA PHE A 237 2.17 -8.56 -5.50
C PHE A 237 0.75 -8.50 -6.05
N LEU A 238 -0.15 -9.32 -5.53
CA LEU A 238 -1.56 -9.32 -5.94
C LEU A 238 -2.35 -8.11 -5.39
N LEU A 239 -2.08 -7.65 -4.16
CA LEU A 239 -2.81 -6.52 -3.57
C LEU A 239 -2.43 -5.17 -4.21
N VAL A 240 -1.18 -4.99 -4.61
CA VAL A 240 -0.71 -3.82 -5.36
C VAL A 240 -1.46 -3.68 -6.68
N ILE A 241 -1.83 -4.80 -7.30
CA ILE A 241 -2.55 -4.82 -8.58
C ILE A 241 -3.95 -4.23 -8.41
N ILE A 242 -4.69 -4.65 -7.37
CA ILE A 242 -6.00 -4.05 -7.02
C ILE A 242 -5.84 -2.53 -6.86
N SER A 243 -4.79 -2.12 -6.15
CA SER A 243 -4.51 -0.71 -5.84
C SER A 243 -4.24 0.12 -7.10
N VAL A 244 -3.36 -0.36 -7.98
CA VAL A 244 -2.97 0.32 -9.22
C VAL A 244 -4.12 0.34 -10.23
N ILE A 245 -4.85 -0.76 -10.38
CA ILE A 245 -6.01 -0.85 -11.28
C ILE A 245 -7.13 0.08 -10.81
N LEU A 246 -7.43 0.10 -9.51
CA LEU A 246 -8.44 1.00 -8.94
C LEU A 246 -8.10 2.46 -9.28
N ILE A 247 -6.85 2.88 -9.06
CA ILE A 247 -6.39 4.23 -9.37
C ILE A 247 -6.40 4.50 -10.89
N ALA A 248 -5.97 3.54 -11.71
CA ALA A 248 -5.99 3.65 -13.16
C ALA A 248 -7.43 3.83 -13.70
N ASN A 249 -8.38 3.04 -13.19
CA ASN A 249 -9.81 3.14 -13.53
C ASN A 249 -10.40 4.49 -13.10
N LEU A 250 -10.10 4.95 -11.87
CA LEU A 250 -10.56 6.26 -11.40
C LEU A 250 -10.03 7.41 -12.27
N LYS A 251 -8.77 7.31 -12.72
CA LYS A 251 -8.17 8.30 -13.63
C LYS A 251 -8.78 8.25 -15.03
N HIS A 252 -8.97 7.07 -15.60
CA HIS A 252 -9.60 6.89 -16.91
C HIS A 252 -11.06 7.36 -16.92
N ALA A 253 -11.84 7.01 -15.90
CA ALA A 253 -13.22 7.47 -15.76
C ALA A 253 -13.33 9.00 -15.66
N LYS A 254 -12.32 9.67 -15.07
CA LYS A 254 -12.25 11.12 -15.02
C LYS A 254 -11.90 11.75 -16.37
N GLN A 255 -10.99 11.15 -17.13
CA GLN A 255 -10.65 11.60 -18.49
C GLN A 255 -11.84 11.52 -19.43
N ASN A 256 -12.69 10.49 -19.33
CA ASN A 256 -13.88 10.34 -20.17
C ASN A 256 -15.05 11.27 -19.78
N ARG A 257 -14.97 11.94 -18.63
CA ARG A 257 -15.97 12.90 -18.14
C ARG A 257 -15.60 14.36 -18.43
N GLN A 258 -14.39 14.60 -18.95
CA GLN A 258 -13.88 15.91 -19.38
C GLN A 258 -13.97 16.02 -20.90
#